data_AF-A0A1F0GKF7-F1
#
_entry.id   AF-A0A1F0GKF7-F1
#
_cell.length_a   1.000
_cell.length_b   1.000
_cell.length_c   1.000
_cell.angle_alpha   90.00
_cell.angle_beta   90.00
_cell.angle_gamma   90.00
#
_symmetry.space_group_name_H-M   'P 1'
#
loop_
_entity.id
_entity.type
_entity.pdbx_description
1 polymer ?
#
loop_
_entity_poly.entity_id
_entity_poly.type
_entity_poly.pdbx_seq_one_letter_code
_entity_poly.pdbx_strand_id
1 'polypeptide(L)'
;MSEIKLPWDNDSEAIKYVYVNPRKRFSEKYAYVVTSVLIILGIFTKYKLTLILAILLLISLLAKKYVAITSKGLEIYNDIKVSKIHEVWDWSDIDAITYEKKADEPGKTLLYFTKGDITRRFFFKDEDKDRVFDVAKKHNKKIKIYDAYEYKENLKSFKKELKKTKRSWQR
;
A
#
# COMPACT_ATOMS: atom_id res chain seq x y z
N MET A 1 -11.75 -22.38 3.60
CA MET A 1 -10.65 -21.62 2.97
C MET A 1 -9.40 -21.93 3.76
N SER A 2 -8.38 -22.55 3.17
CA SER A 2 -7.11 -22.82 3.88
C SER A 2 -6.53 -21.50 4.39
N GLU A 3 -6.36 -21.38 5.71
CA GLU A 3 -5.69 -20.23 6.33
C GLU A 3 -4.28 -20.12 5.77
N ILE A 4 -4.02 -19.04 5.03
CA ILE A 4 -2.69 -18.76 4.51
C ILE A 4 -1.85 -18.33 5.71
N LYS A 5 -0.86 -19.15 6.10
CA LYS A 5 0.12 -18.77 7.12
C LYS A 5 0.94 -17.58 6.61
N LEU A 6 0.75 -16.42 7.23
CA LEU A 6 1.49 -15.20 6.93
C LEU A 6 2.82 -15.18 7.70
N PRO A 7 3.85 -14.48 7.17
CA PRO A 7 5.17 -14.42 7.81
C PRO A 7 5.16 -13.89 9.25
N TRP A 8 4.16 -13.07 9.59
CA TRP A 8 4.03 -12.37 10.86
C TRP A 8 2.90 -12.90 11.74
N ASP A 9 2.33 -14.08 11.45
CA ASP A 9 1.27 -14.65 12.29
C ASP A 9 1.78 -15.00 13.71
N ASN A 10 3.10 -15.17 13.89
CA ASN A 10 3.73 -15.40 15.19
C ASN A 10 4.24 -14.11 15.85
N ASP A 11 4.09 -12.94 15.22
CA ASP A 11 4.57 -11.67 15.76
C ASP A 11 3.48 -10.99 16.58
N SER A 12 3.71 -10.84 17.88
CA SER A 12 2.79 -10.16 18.81
C SER A 12 2.64 -8.66 18.54
N GLU A 13 3.64 -8.05 17.89
CA GLU A 13 3.63 -6.64 17.51
C GLU A 13 2.93 -6.41 16.17
N ALA A 14 2.49 -7.47 15.47
CA ALA A 14 1.90 -7.36 14.15
C ALA A 14 0.61 -6.53 14.15
N ILE A 15 0.60 -5.44 13.37
CA ILE A 15 -0.56 -4.60 13.10
C ILE A 15 -0.90 -4.74 11.62
N LYS A 16 -2.05 -5.35 11.33
CA LYS A 16 -2.48 -5.63 9.95
C LYS A 16 -3.10 -4.39 9.34
N TYR A 17 -2.73 -4.09 8.10
CA TYR A 17 -3.39 -3.03 7.34
C TYR A 17 -4.83 -3.41 6.98
N VAL A 18 -5.65 -2.40 6.71
CA VAL A 18 -7.02 -2.55 6.22
C VAL A 18 -7.02 -2.33 4.71
N TYR A 19 -7.50 -3.33 3.97
CA TYR A 19 -7.67 -3.21 2.53
C TYR A 19 -8.99 -2.47 2.21
N VAL A 20 -8.89 -1.23 1.73
CA VAL A 20 -10.05 -0.34 1.53
C VAL A 20 -10.61 -0.30 0.12
N ASN A 21 -9.83 -0.69 -0.89
CA ASN A 21 -10.26 -0.62 -2.29
C ASN A 21 -10.37 -2.02 -2.89
N PRO A 22 -11.37 -2.83 -2.48
CA PRO A 22 -11.58 -4.14 -3.06
C PRO A 22 -11.95 -4.01 -4.54
N ARG A 23 -11.52 -5.01 -5.31
CA ARG A 23 -11.89 -5.11 -6.73
C ARG A 23 -13.42 -5.05 -6.84
N LYS A 24 -13.92 -4.17 -7.70
CA LYS A 24 -15.36 -4.07 -7.95
C LYS A 24 -15.87 -5.43 -8.44
N ARG A 25 -16.95 -5.95 -7.83
CA ARG A 25 -17.53 -7.26 -8.17
C ARG A 25 -17.84 -7.40 -9.67
N PHE A 26 -18.30 -6.31 -10.30
CA PHE A 26 -18.56 -6.28 -11.75
C PHE A 26 -17.28 -6.48 -12.58
N SER A 27 -16.24 -5.70 -12.27
CA SER A 27 -14.95 -5.79 -12.95
C SER A 27 -14.30 -7.16 -12.77
N GLU A 28 -14.44 -7.76 -11.58
CA GLU A 28 -13.96 -9.11 -11.32
C GLU A 28 -14.68 -10.16 -12.17
N LYS A 29 -16.02 -10.14 -12.20
CA LYS A 29 -16.82 -11.05 -13.04
C LYS A 29 -16.46 -10.91 -14.52
N TYR A 30 -16.36 -9.67 -15.02
CA TYR A 30 -16.01 -9.40 -16.40
C TYR A 30 -14.62 -9.95 -16.75
N ALA A 31 -13.64 -9.74 -15.88
CA ALA A 31 -12.29 -10.27 -16.09
C ALA A 31 -12.25 -11.80 -16.13
N TYR A 32 -13.06 -12.50 -15.32
CA TYR A 32 -13.20 -13.96 -15.44
C TYR A 32 -13.82 -14.37 -16.78
N VAL A 33 -14.86 -13.67 -17.25
CA VAL A 33 -15.48 -13.95 -18.57
C VAL A 33 -14.46 -13.77 -19.70
N VAL A 34 -13.73 -12.65 -19.71
CA VAL A 34 -12.67 -12.40 -20.70
C VAL A 34 -11.59 -13.47 -20.64
N THR A 35 -11.17 -13.86 -19.43
CA THR A 35 -10.19 -14.94 -19.24
C THR A 35 -10.69 -16.25 -19.87
N SER A 36 -11.95 -16.63 -19.62
CA SER A 36 -12.54 -17.83 -20.22
C SER A 36 -12.59 -17.78 -21.75
N VAL A 37 -12.96 -16.63 -22.34
CA VAL A 37 -12.96 -16.44 -23.80
C VAL A 37 -11.55 -16.57 -24.37
N LEU A 38 -10.55 -15.99 -23.71
CA LEU A 38 -9.14 -16.09 -24.13
C LEU A 38 -8.63 -17.54 -24.09
N ILE A 39 -9.02 -18.32 -23.07
CA ILE A 39 -8.69 -19.75 -22.99
C ILE A 39 -9.31 -20.51 -24.16
N ILE A 40 -10.61 -20.31 -24.42
CA ILE A 40 -11.32 -20.95 -25.52
C ILE A 40 -10.61 -20.62 -26.85
N LEU A 41 -10.37 -19.34 -27.13
CA LEU A 41 -9.66 -18.92 -28.34
C LEU A 41 -8.27 -19.55 -28.44
N GLY A 42 -7.50 -19.62 -27.35
CA GLY A 42 -6.17 -20.24 -27.35
C GLY A 42 -6.17 -21.75 -27.60
N ILE A 43 -7.25 -22.44 -27.25
CA ILE A 43 -7.42 -23.87 -27.56
C ILE A 43 -7.74 -24.05 -29.05
N PHE A 44 -8.73 -23.29 -29.56
CA PHE A 44 -9.25 -23.46 -30.92
C PHE A 44 -8.42 -22.80 -32.04
N THR A 45 -7.58 -21.82 -31.71
CA THR A 45 -6.72 -21.14 -32.70
C THR A 45 -5.29 -21.70 -32.69
N LYS A 46 -4.60 -21.55 -33.82
CA LYS A 46 -3.19 -21.93 -33.98
C LYS A 46 -2.26 -21.11 -33.06
N TYR A 47 -2.62 -19.86 -32.78
CA TYR A 47 -1.80 -18.93 -32.00
C TYR A 47 -2.08 -19.06 -30.49
N LYS A 48 -1.12 -19.60 -29.74
CA LYS A 48 -1.22 -19.80 -28.28
C LYS A 48 -1.01 -18.51 -27.45
N LEU A 49 -0.87 -17.35 -28.09
CA LEU A 49 -0.68 -16.07 -27.42
C LEU A 49 -1.86 -15.72 -26.50
N THR A 50 -3.08 -16.00 -26.92
CA THR A 50 -4.30 -15.79 -26.11
C THR A 50 -4.30 -16.63 -24.84
N LEU A 51 -3.68 -17.82 -24.86
CA LEU A 51 -3.53 -18.66 -23.68
C LEU A 51 -2.55 -18.04 -22.67
N ILE A 52 -1.45 -17.46 -23.14
CA ILE A 52 -0.49 -16.75 -22.29
C ILE A 52 -1.18 -15.54 -21.63
N LEU A 53 -1.93 -14.77 -22.42
CA LEU A 53 -2.71 -13.63 -21.89
C LEU A 53 -3.74 -14.08 -20.84
N ALA A 54 -4.44 -15.19 -21.09
CA ALA A 54 -5.38 -15.75 -20.13
C ALA A 54 -4.70 -16.14 -18.81
N ILE A 55 -3.52 -16.78 -18.88
CA ILE A 55 -2.74 -17.16 -17.70
C ILE A 55 -2.33 -15.92 -16.92
N LEU A 56 -1.81 -14.88 -17.58
CA LEU A 56 -1.43 -13.63 -16.93
C LEU A 56 -2.62 -12.94 -16.24
N LEU A 57 -3.79 -12.94 -16.89
CA LEU A 57 -5.02 -12.36 -16.35
C LEU A 57 -5.51 -13.16 -15.14
N LEU A 58 -5.47 -14.49 -15.21
CA LEU A 58 -5.84 -15.38 -14.12
C LEU A 58 -4.92 -15.21 -12.90
N ILE A 59 -3.61 -15.10 -13.13
CA ILE A 59 -2.62 -14.81 -12.08
C ILE A 59 -2.95 -13.48 -11.38
N SER A 60 -3.22 -12.42 -12.15
CA SER A 60 -3.63 -11.11 -11.62
C SER A 60 -4.93 -11.17 -10.82
N LEU A 61 -5.89 -12.01 -11.24
CA LEU A 61 -7.16 -12.18 -10.53
C LEU A 61 -6.99 -12.87 -9.18
N LEU A 62 -6.11 -13.86 -9.11
CA LEU A 62 -5.87 -14.68 -7.92
C LEU A 62 -4.86 -14.06 -6.94
N ALA A 63 -4.05 -13.10 -7.38
CA ALA A 63 -3.05 -12.45 -6.56
C ALA A 63 -3.68 -11.72 -5.37
N LYS A 64 -3.15 -11.97 -4.17
CA LYS A 64 -3.55 -11.33 -2.93
C LYS A 64 -2.36 -10.63 -2.29
N LYS A 65 -2.61 -9.40 -1.84
CA LYS A 65 -1.61 -8.59 -1.13
C LYS A 65 -1.98 -8.48 0.34
N TYR A 66 -1.01 -8.77 1.19
CA TYR A 66 -1.08 -8.64 2.63
C TYR A 66 0.01 -7.68 3.08
N VAL A 67 -0.29 -6.84 4.06
CA VAL A 67 0.66 -5.85 4.59
C VAL A 67 0.48 -5.80 6.10
N ALA A 68 1.59 -5.76 6.82
CA ALA A 68 1.56 -5.55 8.25
C ALA A 68 2.78 -4.75 8.69
N ILE A 69 2.63 -4.11 9.82
CA ILE A 69 3.73 -3.53 10.57
C ILE A 69 4.08 -4.52 11.65
N THR A 70 5.35 -4.86 11.76
CA THR A 70 5.86 -5.94 12.60
C THR A 70 7.08 -5.46 13.38
N SER A 71 7.62 -6.33 14.22
CA SER A 71 8.89 -6.06 14.92
C SER A 71 10.05 -5.81 13.95
N LYS A 72 10.04 -6.40 12.76
CA LYS A 72 11.09 -6.24 11.74
C LYS A 72 10.95 -4.92 10.98
N GLY A 73 9.73 -4.50 10.71
CA GLY A 73 9.49 -3.33 9.86
C GLY A 73 8.11 -3.30 9.24
N LEU A 74 8.02 -2.68 8.07
CA LEU A 74 6.84 -2.74 7.22
C LEU A 74 6.98 -3.96 6.29
N GLU A 75 6.18 -5.01 6.56
CA GLU A 75 6.19 -6.25 5.80
C GLU A 75 5.06 -6.27 4.77
N ILE A 76 5.41 -6.64 3.54
CA ILE A 76 4.49 -6.75 2.41
C ILE A 76 4.63 -8.15 1.84
N TYR A 77 3.53 -8.89 1.85
CA TYR A 77 3.47 -10.27 1.40
C TYR A 77 2.46 -10.40 0.26
N ASN A 78 2.94 -10.77 -0.92
CA ASN A 78 2.12 -11.02 -2.09
C ASN A 78 2.02 -12.53 -2.33
N ASP A 79 0.81 -13.07 -2.24
CA ASP A 79 0.49 -14.46 -2.58
C ASP A 79 -0.09 -14.49 -4.00
N ILE A 80 0.71 -15.00 -4.94
CA ILE A 80 0.36 -15.11 -6.36
C ILE A 80 -0.03 -16.56 -6.69
N LYS A 81 -0.27 -17.43 -5.69
CA LYS A 81 -0.50 -18.89 -5.78
C LYS A 81 0.70 -19.69 -6.30
N VAL A 82 1.33 -19.25 -7.39
CA VAL A 82 2.51 -19.89 -7.99
C VAL A 82 3.78 -19.47 -7.26
N SER A 83 3.85 -18.22 -6.82
CA SER A 83 4.98 -17.69 -6.05
C SER A 83 4.49 -16.82 -4.90
N LYS A 84 5.33 -16.72 -3.87
CA LYS A 84 5.13 -15.90 -2.68
C LYS A 84 6.26 -14.90 -2.62
N ILE A 85 5.94 -13.63 -2.69
CA ILE A 85 6.93 -12.55 -2.63
C ILE A 85 6.78 -11.86 -1.28
N HIS A 86 7.82 -11.95 -0.47
CA HIS A 86 7.88 -11.31 0.84
C HIS A 86 8.93 -10.20 0.79
N GLU A 87 8.49 -8.97 1.02
CA GLU A 87 9.34 -7.79 1.08
C GLU A 87 9.24 -7.21 2.49
N VAL A 88 10.39 -6.87 3.07
CA VAL A 88 10.47 -6.22 4.38
C VAL A 88 11.18 -4.89 4.19
N TRP A 89 10.56 -3.82 4.69
CA TRP A 89 11.22 -2.53 4.86
C TRP A 89 11.63 -2.42 6.31
N ASP A 90 12.92 -2.64 6.58
CA ASP A 90 13.47 -2.55 7.93
C ASP A 90 13.26 -1.16 8.52
N TRP A 91 13.08 -1.10 9.84
CA TRP A 91 12.91 0.16 10.55
C TRP A 91 14.08 1.13 10.38
N SER A 92 15.30 0.64 10.13
CA SER A 92 16.49 1.45 9.85
C SER A 92 16.37 2.26 8.55
N ASP A 93 15.61 1.75 7.59
CA ASP A 93 15.52 2.31 6.24
C ASP A 93 14.33 3.27 6.09
N ILE A 94 13.44 3.31 7.08
CA ILE A 94 12.28 4.20 7.08
C ILE A 94 12.73 5.54 7.67
N ASP A 95 12.56 6.61 6.89
CA ASP A 95 12.94 7.97 7.29
C ASP A 95 11.79 8.69 8.00
N ALA A 96 10.57 8.50 7.49
CA ALA A 96 9.40 9.21 7.95
C ALA A 96 8.10 8.42 7.77
N ILE A 97 7.17 8.69 8.68
CA ILE A 97 5.79 8.23 8.61
C ILE A 97 4.88 9.46 8.61
N THR A 98 4.12 9.66 7.55
CA THR A 98 3.11 10.73 7.49
C THR A 98 1.73 10.12 7.62
N TYR A 99 0.83 10.73 8.38
CA TYR A 99 -0.54 10.26 8.51
C TYR A 99 -1.55 11.26 7.94
N GLU A 100 -2.62 10.75 7.35
CA GLU A 100 -3.71 11.54 6.78
C GLU A 100 -5.05 10.87 7.10
N LYS A 101 -5.99 11.66 7.65
CA LYS A 101 -7.39 11.23 7.76
C LYS A 101 -8.12 11.57 6.48
N LYS A 102 -8.75 10.58 5.85
CA LYS A 102 -9.56 10.77 4.64
C LYS A 102 -11.05 10.74 4.98
N ALA A 103 -11.78 11.74 4.50
CA ALA A 103 -13.24 11.81 4.70
C ALA A 103 -13.97 10.61 4.05
N ASP A 104 -13.44 10.11 2.93
CA ASP A 104 -14.03 9.01 2.16
C ASP A 104 -13.95 7.65 2.87
N GLU A 105 -13.10 7.51 3.89
CA GLU A 105 -12.82 6.23 4.58
C GLU A 105 -12.85 6.42 6.11
N PRO A 106 -14.05 6.59 6.71
CA PRO A 106 -14.17 6.87 8.14
C PRO A 106 -13.65 5.70 8.99
N GLY A 107 -13.01 6.05 10.13
CA GLY A 107 -12.42 5.08 11.06
C GLY A 107 -11.09 4.47 10.58
N LYS A 108 -10.52 5.00 9.49
CA LYS A 108 -9.24 4.55 8.94
C LYS A 108 -8.31 5.74 8.72
N THR A 109 -7.06 5.55 9.08
CA THR A 109 -5.99 6.52 8.87
C THR A 109 -5.06 6.00 7.78
N LEU A 110 -4.77 6.84 6.79
CA LEU A 110 -3.80 6.54 5.75
C LEU A 110 -2.41 6.90 6.25
N LEU A 111 -1.54 5.89 6.36
CA LEU A 111 -0.14 6.06 6.73
C LEU A 111 0.75 5.95 5.48
N TYR A 112 1.64 6.90 5.32
CA TYR A 112 2.66 6.97 4.29
C TYR A 112 4.01 6.66 4.91
N PHE A 113 4.67 5.60 4.46
CA PHE A 113 6.01 5.20 4.88
C PHE A 113 7.00 5.63 3.79
N THR A 114 7.99 6.44 4.16
CA THR A 114 9.01 6.95 3.25
C THR A 114 10.36 6.30 3.56
N LYS A 115 10.99 5.76 2.52
CA LYS A 115 12.34 5.19 2.49
C LYS A 115 13.09 5.84 1.33
N GLY A 116 13.99 6.78 1.63
CA GLY A 116 14.64 7.64 0.65
C GLY A 116 13.60 8.37 -0.21
N ASP A 117 13.65 8.16 -1.52
CA ASP A 117 12.73 8.77 -2.49
C ASP A 117 11.43 7.97 -2.71
N ILE A 118 11.27 6.82 -2.04
CA ILE A 118 10.14 5.92 -2.24
C ILE A 118 9.16 6.06 -1.07
N THR A 119 7.91 6.40 -1.38
CA THR A 119 6.82 6.43 -0.40
C THR A 119 5.77 5.36 -0.72
N ARG A 120 5.42 4.52 0.27
CA ARG A 120 4.31 3.57 0.20
C ARG A 120 3.21 3.95 1.17
N ARG A 121 1.95 3.70 0.79
CA ARG A 121 0.79 4.12 1.59
C ARG A 121 -0.15 2.97 1.88
N PHE A 122 -0.61 2.87 3.12
CA PHE A 122 -1.52 1.82 3.58
C PHE A 122 -2.51 2.39 4.59
N PHE A 123 -3.74 1.87 4.55
CA PHE A 123 -4.75 2.23 5.53
C PHE A 123 -4.60 1.35 6.76
N PHE A 124 -4.67 1.97 7.93
CA PHE A 124 -4.76 1.30 9.22
C PHE A 124 -6.04 1.76 9.90
N LYS A 125 -6.51 1.02 10.90
CA LYS A 125 -7.62 1.50 11.72
C LYS A 125 -7.15 2.69 12.55
N ASP A 126 -8.06 3.61 12.85
CA ASP A 126 -7.75 4.76 13.68
C ASP A 126 -7.25 4.36 15.08
N GLU A 127 -7.81 3.29 15.65
CA GLU A 127 -7.42 2.72 16.95
C GLU A 127 -5.97 2.20 16.98
N ASP A 128 -5.45 1.73 15.83
CA ASP A 128 -4.12 1.15 15.73
C ASP A 128 -3.04 2.20 15.40
N LYS A 129 -3.44 3.43 15.04
CA LYS A 129 -2.53 4.48 14.56
C LYS A 129 -1.43 4.80 15.57
N ASP A 130 -1.78 5.02 16.83
CA ASP A 130 -0.79 5.37 17.86
C ASP A 130 0.13 4.17 18.17
N ARG A 131 -0.43 2.95 18.17
CA ARG A 131 0.35 1.71 18.31
C ARG A 131 1.38 1.54 17.19
N VAL A 132 1.05 1.91 15.96
CA VAL A 132 2.01 1.91 14.84
C VAL A 132 3.18 2.86 15.12
N PHE A 133 2.90 4.05 15.64
CA PHE A 133 3.94 5.03 15.97
C PHE A 133 4.83 4.55 17.12
N ASP A 134 4.25 3.90 18.13
CA ASP A 134 4.99 3.33 19.25
C ASP A 134 5.96 2.24 18.77
N VAL A 135 5.50 1.31 17.91
CA VAL A 135 6.37 0.27 17.33
C VAL A 135 7.48 0.91 16.49
N ALA A 136 7.14 1.86 15.62
CA ALA A 136 8.13 2.56 14.79
C ALA A 136 9.21 3.26 15.64
N LYS A 137 8.80 3.97 16.69
CA LYS A 137 9.72 4.69 17.58
C LYS A 137 10.51 3.77 18.50
N LYS A 138 9.94 2.63 18.90
CA LYS A 138 10.63 1.60 19.68
C LYS A 138 11.83 1.06 18.92
N HIS A 139 11.68 0.76 17.63
CA HIS A 139 12.74 0.19 16.80
C HIS A 139 13.65 1.24 16.16
N ASN A 140 13.13 2.41 15.80
CA ASN A 140 13.93 3.52 15.30
C ASN A 140 13.39 4.90 15.76
N LYS A 141 14.03 5.46 16.77
CA LYS A 141 13.68 6.77 17.33
C LYS A 141 13.83 7.94 16.35
N LYS A 142 14.66 7.78 15.30
CA LYS A 142 14.94 8.83 14.31
C LYS A 142 13.82 9.02 13.30
N ILE A 143 12.90 8.05 13.16
CA ILE A 143 11.75 8.15 12.25
C ILE A 143 10.95 9.40 12.57
N LYS A 144 10.73 10.26 11.58
CA LYS A 144 9.94 11.49 11.76
C LYS A 144 8.47 11.19 11.53
N ILE A 145 7.59 11.70 12.40
CA ILE A 145 6.15 11.52 12.26
C ILE A 145 5.53 12.87 11.89
N TYR A 146 4.74 12.90 10.84
CA TYR A 146 4.15 14.13 10.30
C TYR A 146 2.64 14.02 10.16
N ASP A 147 1.93 15.10 10.48
CA ASP A 147 0.54 15.29 10.10
C ASP A 147 0.48 15.84 8.67
N ALA A 148 -0.18 15.10 7.76
CA ALA A 148 -0.33 15.53 6.37
C ALA A 148 -1.11 16.85 6.24
N TYR A 149 -2.08 17.11 7.12
CA TYR A 149 -2.86 18.34 7.09
C TYR A 149 -2.01 19.54 7.48
N GLU A 150 -1.28 19.43 8.59
CA GLU A 150 -0.36 20.47 9.06
C GLU A 150 0.72 20.76 8.02
N TYR A 151 1.31 19.70 7.45
CA TYR A 151 2.31 19.82 6.40
C TYR A 151 1.78 20.57 5.16
N LYS A 152 0.55 20.28 4.73
CA LYS A 152 -0.09 20.97 3.60
C LYS A 152 -0.35 22.44 3.90
N GLU A 153 -0.80 22.78 5.11
CA GLU A 153 -1.03 24.18 5.51
C GLU A 153 0.29 24.97 5.58
N ASN A 154 1.33 24.40 6.17
CA ASN A 154 2.68 24.99 6.21
C ASN A 154 3.26 25.20 4.81
N LEU A 155 3.02 24.27 3.87
CA LEU A 155 3.42 24.45 2.48
C LEU A 155 2.66 25.58 1.78
N LYS A 156 1.37 25.78 2.08
CA LYS A 156 0.58 26.88 1.50
C LYS A 156 1.07 28.23 2.01
N SER A 157 1.33 28.36 3.32
CA SER A 157 1.85 29.60 3.91
C SER A 157 3.22 29.94 3.33
N PHE A 158 4.13 28.97 3.26
CA PHE A 158 5.45 29.13 2.67
C PHE A 158 5.40 29.58 1.20
N LYS A 159 4.56 28.97 0.36
CA LYS A 159 4.37 29.40 -1.03
C LYS A 159 3.82 30.82 -1.14
N LYS A 160 2.94 31.23 -0.21
CA LYS A 160 2.39 32.59 -0.17
C LYS A 160 3.47 33.61 0.16
N GLU A 161 4.36 33.29 1.11
CA GLU A 161 5.51 34.13 1.46
C GLU A 161 6.50 34.24 0.30
N LEU A 162 6.92 33.12 -0.31
CA LEU A 162 7.79 33.14 -1.49
C LEU A 162 7.25 34.02 -2.62
N LYS A 163 5.92 33.99 -2.85
CA LYS A 163 5.28 34.83 -3.86
C LYS A 163 5.29 36.32 -3.49
N LYS A 164 5.15 36.67 -2.21
CA LYS A 164 5.29 38.05 -1.73
C LYS A 164 6.72 38.53 -1.87
N THR A 165 7.69 37.73 -1.44
CA THR A 165 9.11 38.03 -1.56
C THR A 165 9.48 38.26 -3.03
N LYS A 166 9.17 37.33 -3.94
CA LYS A 166 9.45 37.47 -5.38
C LYS A 166 8.86 38.75 -6.00
N ARG A 167 7.67 39.18 -5.57
CA ARG A 167 7.05 40.44 -6.02
C ARG A 167 7.78 41.69 -5.50
N SER A 168 8.45 41.60 -4.35
CA SER A 168 9.24 42.72 -3.82
C SER A 168 10.57 42.91 -4.56
N TRP A 169 11.19 41.84 -5.07
CA TRP A 169 12.42 41.91 -5.88
C TRP A 169 12.20 42.39 -7.33
N GLN A 170 10.94 42.55 -7.76
CA GLN A 170 10.57 42.99 -9.11
C GLN A 170 10.05 44.45 -9.14
N ARG A 171 10.07 45.15 -8.01
CA ARG A 171 9.83 46.60 -7.90
C ARG A 171 11.15 47.29 -7.61
#